data_AF-A0A9X7AY85-F1
#
_entry.id   AF-A0A9X7AY85-F1
#
_cell.length_a   1.000
_cell.length_b   1.000
_cell.length_c   1.000
_cell.angle_alpha   90.00
_cell.angle_beta   90.00
_cell.angle_gamma   90.00
#
_symmetry.space_group_name_H-M   'P 1'
#
loop_
_entity.id
_entity.type
_entity.pdbx_description
1 polymer ?
#
loop_
_entity_poly.entity_id
_entity_poly.type
_entity_poly.pdbx_seq_one_letter_code
_entity_poly.pdbx_strand_id
1 'polypeptide(L)' 'METKLQAFQKDRSKNMISLQEQLLQEAFQKRKDITLILLKGLHVKGMIRGFDTYSVLIEVEGKQHLVYKHAISTIRF' A
#
# COMPACT_ATOMS: atom_id res chain seq x y z
N MET A 1 18.76 10.48 -39.84
CA MET A 1 19.14 9.94 -38.52
C MET A 1 18.27 10.58 -37.44
N GLU A 2 16.94 10.35 -37.46
CA GLU A 2 16.00 11.02 -36.54
C GLU A 2 14.98 10.07 -35.89
N THR A 3 14.96 8.79 -36.25
CA THR A 3 13.95 7.83 -35.78
C THR A 3 14.30 7.07 -34.49
N LYS A 4 15.44 7.38 -33.84
CA LYS A 4 15.80 6.81 -32.52
C LYS A 4 15.61 7.76 -31.33
N LEU A 5 15.17 9.00 -31.55
CA LEU A 5 14.94 9.98 -30.47
C LEU A 5 13.53 9.91 -29.85
N GLN A 6 12.58 9.21 -30.46
CA GLN A 6 11.22 9.06 -29.94
C GLN A 6 11.03 7.82 -29.04
N ALA A 7 11.89 6.80 -29.17
CA ALA A 7 11.83 5.59 -28.32
C ALA A 7 12.43 5.80 -26.92
N PHE A 8 13.06 6.94 -26.65
CA PHE A 8 13.72 7.25 -25.37
C PHE A 8 12.96 8.29 -24.52
N GLN A 9 11.72 8.61 -24.89
CA GLN A 9 10.86 9.56 -24.16
C GLN A 9 9.74 8.89 -23.33
N LYS A 10 9.77 7.57 -23.10
CA LYS A 10 8.69 6.84 -22.39
C LYS A 10 9.03 6.36 -20.97
N ASP A 11 10.08 6.85 -20.32
CA ASP A 11 10.35 6.38 -18.94
C ASP A 11 11.07 7.39 -18.04
N ARG A 12 10.57 8.64 -18.02
CA ARG A 12 10.99 9.65 -17.03
C ARG A 12 9.86 10.55 -16.55
N SER A 13 8.65 10.02 -16.36
CA SER A 13 7.81 10.54 -15.27
C SER A 13 8.38 10.00 -13.95
N LYS A 14 9.52 10.60 -13.59
CA LYS A 14 10.32 10.44 -12.38
C LYS A 14 9.40 10.10 -11.19
N ASN A 15 9.46 8.84 -10.77
CA ASN A 15 8.74 8.18 -9.68
C ASN A 15 8.39 9.11 -8.50
N MET A 16 7.29 9.86 -8.58
CA MET A 16 6.61 10.32 -7.38
C MET A 16 5.99 9.08 -6.76
N ILE A 17 6.64 8.54 -5.72
CA ILE A 17 6.04 7.51 -4.88
C ILE A 17 4.68 8.06 -4.43
N SER A 18 3.60 7.35 -4.75
CA SER A 18 2.26 7.81 -4.40
C SER A 18 2.17 7.98 -2.87
N LEU A 19 1.36 8.93 -2.40
CA LEU A 19 1.18 9.14 -0.95
C LEU A 19 0.73 7.84 -0.26
N GLN A 20 -0.11 7.05 -0.93
CA GLN A 20 -0.53 5.74 -0.43
C GLN A 20 0.67 4.80 -0.24
N GLU A 21 1.52 4.67 -1.25
CA GLU A 21 2.70 3.83 -1.22
C GLU A 21 3.66 4.28 -0.11
N GLN A 22 3.91 5.59 0.01
CA GLN A 22 4.78 6.15 1.04
C GLN A 22 4.28 5.81 2.45
N LEU A 23 2.98 5.99 2.70
CA LEU A 23 2.37 5.71 4.01
C LEU A 23 2.37 4.21 4.35
N LEU A 24 2.03 3.36 3.38
CA LEU A 24 2.05 1.90 3.57
C LEU A 24 3.47 1.38 3.80
N GLN A 25 4.44 1.90 3.04
CA GLN A 25 5.85 1.56 3.18
C GLN A 25 6.39 1.98 4.55
N GLU A 26 6.05 3.18 5.02
CA GLU A 26 6.45 3.65 6.34
C GLU A 26 5.91 2.74 7.45
N ALA A 27 4.62 2.40 7.41
CA ALA A 27 4.03 1.49 8.40
C ALA A 27 4.62 0.08 8.36
N PHE A 28 4.88 -0.44 7.16
CA PHE A 28 5.49 -1.76 6.97
C PHE A 28 6.92 -1.81 7.52
N GLN A 29 7.76 -0.82 7.18
CA GLN A 29 9.16 -0.75 7.61
C GLN A 29 9.29 -0.53 9.12
N LYS A 30 8.48 0.37 9.68
CA LYS A 30 8.49 0.69 11.11
C LYS A 30 7.77 -0.35 11.98
N ARG A 31 7.18 -1.39 11.38
CA ARG A 31 6.32 -2.38 12.07
C ARG A 31 5.28 -1.69 12.95
N LYS A 32 4.66 -0.62 12.41
CA LYS A 32 3.72 0.19 13.16
C LYS A 32 2.43 -0.60 13.42
N ASP A 33 1.92 -0.54 14.65
CA ASP A 33 0.55 -0.96 14.93
C ASP A 33 -0.42 0.00 14.25
N ILE A 34 -1.18 -0.50 13.29
CA ILE A 34 -2.20 0.27 12.57
C ILE A 34 -3.60 -0.30 12.84
N THR A 35 -4.62 0.48 12.52
CA THR A 35 -6.01 0.00 12.47
C THR A 35 -6.57 0.22 11.07
N LEU A 36 -6.95 -0.87 10.40
CA LEU A 36 -7.75 -0.82 9.18
C LEU A 36 -9.22 -0.75 9.58
N ILE A 37 -9.88 0.33 9.19
CA ILE A 37 -11.33 0.49 9.34
C ILE A 37 -11.95 0.06 8.02
N LEU A 38 -12.85 -0.92 8.05
CA LEU A 38 -13.52 -1.43 6.87
C LEU A 38 -14.81 -0.65 6.58
N LEU A 39 -15.31 -0.74 5.35
CA LEU A 39 -16.55 -0.08 4.91
C LEU A 39 -17.76 -0.39 5.81
N LYS A 40 -17.83 -1.60 6.38
CA LYS A 40 -18.91 -2.02 7.30
C LYS A 40 -18.64 -1.68 8.78
N GLY A 41 -17.62 -0.86 9.06
CA GLY A 41 -17.27 -0.43 10.41
C GLY A 41 -16.45 -1.43 11.24
N LEU A 42 -16.08 -2.59 10.68
CA LEU A 42 -15.16 -3.52 11.37
C LEU A 42 -13.77 -2.91 11.46
N HIS A 43 -13.14 -3.03 12.62
CA HIS A 43 -11.76 -2.57 12.85
C HIS A 43 -10.82 -3.76 12.94
N VAL A 44 -9.79 -3.76 12.10
CA VAL A 44 -8.71 -4.76 12.12
C VAL A 44 -7.44 -4.07 12.61
N LYS A 45 -7.05 -4.34 13.85
CA LYS A 45 -5.85 -3.78 14.48
C LYS A 45 -4.70 -4.78 14.38
N GLY A 46 -3.57 -4.36 13.83
CA GLY A 46 -2.40 -5.22 13.67
C GLY A 46 -1.26 -4.55 12.91
N MET A 47 -0.30 -5.35 12.48
CA MET A 47 0.90 -4.88 11.76
C MET A 47 0.86 -5.30 10.29
N ILE A 48 1.23 -4.39 9.39
CA ILE A 48 1.40 -4.73 7.97
C ILE A 48 2.59 -5.68 7.79
N ARG A 49 2.35 -6.80 7.12
CA ARG A 49 3.36 -7.79 6.70
C ARG A 49 3.68 -7.73 5.21
N GLY A 50 2.86 -7.06 4.43
CA GLY A 50 3.09 -6.80 3.01
C GLY A 50 1.88 -6.11 2.40
N PHE A 51 2.04 -5.58 1.21
CA PHE A 51 0.95 -5.00 0.44
C PHE A 51 1.31 -4.99 -1.04
N ASP A 52 0.29 -4.91 -1.88
CA ASP A 52 0.42 -4.73 -3.32
C ASP A 52 -0.52 -3.62 -3.78
N THR A 53 -0.77 -3.53 -5.09
CA THR A 53 -1.68 -2.54 -5.66
C THR A 53 -3.11 -2.63 -5.10
N TYR A 54 -3.62 -3.82 -4.78
CA TYR A 54 -5.04 -4.07 -4.47
C TYR A 54 -5.30 -4.59 -3.05
N SER A 55 -4.28 -5.03 -2.32
CA SER A 55 -4.42 -5.72 -1.05
C SER A 55 -3.34 -5.33 -0.04
N VAL A 56 -3.65 -5.59 1.24
CA VAL A 56 -2.75 -5.42 2.39
C VAL A 56 -2.79 -6.72 3.19
N LEU A 57 -1.63 -7.30 3.45
CA LEU A 57 -1.46 -8.43 4.37
C LEU A 57 -1.20 -7.87 5.76
N ILE A 58 -2.11 -8.10 6.70
CA ILE A 58 -2.01 -7.66 8.10
C ILE A 58 -1.89 -8.87 9.02
N GLU A 59 -1.02 -8.79 10.01
CA GLU A 59 -0.92 -9.80 11.07
C GLU A 59 -1.64 -9.32 12.32
N VAL A 60 -2.51 -10.18 12.84
CA VAL A 60 -3.33 -9.97 14.04
C VAL A 60 -3.17 -11.22 14.91
N GLU A 61 -2.62 -11.07 16.11
CA GLU A 61 -2.44 -12.19 17.06
C GLU A 61 -1.73 -13.41 16.44
N GLY A 62 -0.69 -13.17 15.66
CA GLY A 62 0.09 -14.22 14.98
C GLY A 62 -0.61 -14.86 13.77
N LYS A 63 -1.82 -14.43 13.42
CA LYS A 63 -2.54 -14.87 12.22
C LYS A 63 -2.45 -13.82 11.12
N GLN A 64 -2.28 -14.27 9.89
CA GLN A 64 -2.24 -13.40 8.72
C GLN A 64 -3.62 -13.27 8.09
N HIS A 65 -4.01 -12.04 7.77
CA HIS A 65 -5.25 -11.69 7.10
C HIS A 65 -4.93 -10.88 5.85
N LEU A 66 -5.42 -11.34 4.69
CA LEU A 66 -5.36 -10.57 3.46
C LEU A 66 -6.60 -9.69 3.36
N VAL A 67 -6.41 -8.37 3.36
CA VAL A 67 -7.50 -7.39 3.29
C VAL A 67 -7.43 -6.66 1.96
N TYR A 68 -8.50 -6.73 1.16
CA TYR A 68 -8.59 -5.98 -0.08
C TYR A 68 -8.83 -4.49 0.18
N LYS A 69 -8.12 -3.62 -0.53
CA LYS A 69 -8.22 -2.16 -0.37
C LYS A 69 -9.62 -1.61 -0.64
N HIS A 70 -10.39 -2.24 -1.53
CA HIS A 70 -11.78 -1.83 -1.77
C HIS A 70 -12.69 -2.01 -0.56
N ALA A 71 -12.31 -2.85 0.42
CA ALA A 71 -13.06 -3.05 1.66
C ALA A 71 -12.62 -2.10 2.78
N ILE A 72 -11.50 -1.38 2.61
CA ILE A 72 -10.91 -0.49 3.61
C ILE A 72 -11.46 0.92 3.38
N SER A 73 -12.10 1.49 4.38
CA SER A 73 -12.54 2.90 4.37
C SER A 73 -11.47 3.84 4.91
N THR A 74 -10.66 3.41 5.89
CA THR A 74 -9.63 4.26 6.52
C THR A 74 -8.47 3.43 7.05
N ILE A 75 -7.26 3.94 6.90
CA ILE A 75 -6.05 3.42 7.57
C ILE A 75 -5.69 4.42 8.66
N ARG A 76 -5.75 3.97 9.92
CA ARG A 76 -5.33 4.77 11.08
C ARG A 76 -3.95 4.30 11.53
N PHE A 77 -2.99 5.20 11.43
CA PHE A 77 -1.60 4.99 11.85
C PHE A 77 -1.42 5.36 13.32
#